data_AF-A0A7V4Y8G2-F1
#
_entry.id   AF-A0A7V4Y8G2-F1
#
_cell.length_a   1.000
_cell.length_b   1.000
_cell.length_c   1.000
_cell.angle_alpha   90.00
_cell.angle_beta   90.00
_cell.angle_gamma   90.00
#
_symmetry.space_group_name_H-M   'P 1'
#
loop_
_entity.id
_entity.type
_entity.pdbx_description
1 polymer ?
#
loop_
_entity_poly.entity_id
_entity_poly.type
_entity_poly.pdbx_seq_one_letter_code
_entity_poly.pdbx_strand_id
1 'polypeptide(L)'
;MALEEYWRKRKFEKTPEPKGKVKATGKNRFVVHDHYAEKAGHHHDFRLEMGGVLKSWAIPKLVPEKKGVKRLALQTEDHPIEYFYFIGTIPKGEYGAGEVKIFDKGNYKLIEKDQNKIIFELKGKRLKGVYNLVKLKSSKNQWLIFKIK
;
A
#
# COMPACT_ATOMS: atom_id res chain seq x y z
N MET A 1 -4.19 -6.91 -17.28
CA MET A 1 -2.86 -6.29 -17.02
C MET A 1 -2.72 -5.86 -15.56
N ALA A 2 -1.51 -5.70 -15.00
CA ALA A 2 -1.32 -5.41 -13.56
C ALA A 2 -2.04 -4.15 -13.05
N LEU A 3 -2.11 -3.08 -13.87
CA LEU A 3 -2.79 -1.82 -13.52
C LEU A 3 -4.21 -1.68 -14.10
N GLU A 4 -4.77 -2.73 -14.67
CA GLU A 4 -6.06 -2.67 -15.37
C GLU A 4 -7.20 -2.25 -14.43
N GLU A 5 -7.27 -2.86 -13.25
CA GLU A 5 -8.28 -2.51 -12.24
C GLU A 5 -8.05 -1.09 -11.68
N TYR A 6 -6.79 -0.66 -11.57
CA TYR A 6 -6.47 0.71 -11.18
C TYR A 6 -7.01 1.72 -12.19
N TRP A 7 -6.71 1.52 -13.48
CA TRP A 7 -7.18 2.39 -14.55
C TRP A 7 -8.71 2.38 -14.66
N ARG A 8 -9.35 1.22 -14.54
CA ARG A 8 -10.82 1.09 -14.60
C ARG A 8 -11.55 1.90 -13.52
N LYS A 9 -10.93 2.04 -12.34
CA LYS A 9 -11.52 2.74 -11.19
C LYS A 9 -11.30 4.26 -11.19
N ARG A 10 -10.42 4.83 -12.02
CA ARG A 10 -10.07 6.26 -12.00
C ARG A 10 -10.51 6.98 -13.27
N LYS A 11 -10.98 8.22 -13.11
CA LYS A 11 -11.16 9.17 -14.21
C LYS A 11 -10.04 10.20 -14.16
N PHE A 12 -8.96 9.95 -14.91
CA PHE A 12 -7.73 10.76 -14.87
C PHE A 12 -7.89 12.21 -15.35
N GLU A 13 -9.01 12.55 -15.96
CA GLU A 13 -9.38 13.94 -16.28
C GLU A 13 -9.90 14.70 -15.04
N LYS A 14 -10.29 13.98 -13.98
CA LYS A 14 -10.86 14.53 -12.76
C LYS A 14 -9.94 14.40 -11.56
N THR A 15 -9.24 13.27 -11.43
CA THR A 15 -8.33 13.02 -10.31
C THR A 15 -6.91 13.47 -10.63
N PRO A 16 -6.18 14.09 -9.68
CA PRO A 16 -4.75 14.39 -9.84
C PRO A 16 -3.86 13.14 -9.68
N GLU A 17 -4.46 11.97 -9.43
CA GLU A 17 -3.73 10.71 -9.32
C GLU A 17 -3.02 10.35 -10.64
N PRO A 18 -1.77 9.84 -10.58
CA PRO A 18 -1.03 9.50 -11.78
C PRO A 18 -1.60 8.26 -12.46
N LYS A 19 -1.97 8.37 -13.75
CA LYS A 19 -2.31 7.20 -14.59
C LYS A 19 -1.20 6.15 -14.57
N GLY A 20 0.05 6.62 -14.69
CA GLY A 20 1.27 5.83 -14.57
C GLY A 20 1.34 4.63 -15.51
N LYS A 21 2.34 3.78 -15.29
CA LYS A 21 2.52 2.52 -16.04
C LYS A 21 3.27 1.48 -15.23
N VAL A 22 3.22 0.23 -15.68
CA VAL A 22 4.07 -0.84 -15.13
C VAL A 22 5.51 -0.53 -15.52
N LYS A 23 6.39 -0.32 -14.53
CA LYS A 23 7.81 0.02 -14.77
C LYS A 23 8.70 -0.51 -13.65
N ALA A 24 9.47 -1.56 -13.89
CA ALA A 24 10.46 -2.01 -12.90
C ALA A 24 11.54 -0.93 -12.70
N THR A 25 11.73 -0.46 -11.45
CA THR A 25 12.82 0.49 -11.14
C THR A 25 13.96 -0.13 -10.35
N GLY A 26 13.78 -1.33 -9.79
CA GLY A 26 14.77 -2.01 -8.95
C GLY A 26 15.02 -1.34 -7.60
N LYS A 27 14.27 -0.28 -7.25
CA LYS A 27 14.52 0.53 -6.04
C LYS A 27 14.00 -0.11 -4.75
N ASN A 28 13.14 -1.12 -4.83
CA ASN A 28 12.52 -1.81 -3.67
C ASN A 28 12.05 -0.82 -2.60
N ARG A 29 11.11 0.05 -2.95
CA ARG A 29 10.60 1.10 -2.07
C ARG A 29 9.28 0.69 -1.41
N PHE A 30 8.99 1.28 -0.26
CA PHE A 30 7.69 1.19 0.38
C PHE A 30 7.19 2.58 0.75
N VAL A 31 5.88 2.73 0.79
CA VAL A 31 5.21 3.95 1.24
C VAL A 31 3.98 3.57 2.05
N VAL A 32 3.71 4.36 3.08
CA VAL A 32 2.47 4.35 3.85
C VAL A 32 1.82 5.70 3.64
N HIS A 33 0.61 5.68 3.09
CA HIS A 33 -0.21 6.90 3.01
C HIS A 33 -1.22 6.92 4.14
N ASP A 34 -1.42 8.08 4.76
CA ASP A 34 -2.61 8.38 5.53
C ASP A 34 -3.70 8.81 4.55
N HIS A 35 -4.82 8.10 4.55
CA HIS A 35 -5.94 8.36 3.65
C HIS A 35 -7.20 8.68 4.44
N TYR A 36 -7.60 9.95 4.40
CA TYR A 36 -8.84 10.46 4.98
C TYR A 36 -9.97 10.34 3.95
N ALA A 37 -10.35 9.10 3.64
CA ALA A 37 -11.34 8.81 2.62
C ALA A 37 -12.77 9.14 3.10
N GLU A 38 -13.58 9.76 2.24
CA GLU A 38 -14.95 10.17 2.58
C GLU A 38 -15.86 8.96 2.87
N LYS A 39 -15.77 7.90 2.06
CA LYS A 39 -16.65 6.71 2.16
C LYS A 39 -16.08 5.60 3.05
N ALA A 40 -14.77 5.40 3.03
CA ALA A 40 -14.11 4.31 3.74
C ALA A 40 -13.61 4.73 5.13
N GLY A 41 -13.68 6.02 5.46
CA GLY A 41 -13.09 6.57 6.67
C GLY A 41 -11.57 6.64 6.61
N HIS A 42 -10.98 7.08 7.74
CA HIS A 42 -9.53 7.18 7.87
C HIS A 42 -8.88 5.80 7.95
N HIS A 43 -7.87 5.56 7.11
CA HIS A 43 -7.07 4.35 7.09
C HIS A 43 -5.68 4.63 6.54
N HIS A 44 -4.81 3.61 6.57
CA HIS A 44 -3.46 3.70 6.05
C HIS A 44 -3.27 2.76 4.86
N ASP A 45 -2.85 3.29 3.72
CA ASP A 45 -2.46 2.47 2.58
C ASP A 45 -0.99 2.08 2.67
N PHE A 46 -0.72 0.83 2.99
CA PHE A 46 0.61 0.25 2.94
C PHE A 46 0.90 -0.29 1.55
N ARG A 47 2.03 0.14 0.97
CA ARG A 47 2.38 -0.19 -0.42
C ARG A 47 3.84 -0.64 -0.55
N LEU A 48 4.07 -1.73 -1.26
CA LEU A 48 5.39 -2.26 -1.61
C LEU A 48 5.62 -2.19 -3.12
N GLU A 49 6.71 -1.57 -3.54
CA GLU A 49 7.15 -1.63 -4.94
C GLU A 49 7.65 -3.03 -5.27
N MET A 50 6.94 -3.73 -6.16
CA MET A 50 7.24 -5.10 -6.56
C MET A 50 6.68 -5.40 -7.95
N GLY A 51 7.50 -5.97 -8.84
CA GLY A 51 7.05 -6.35 -10.19
C GLY A 51 6.62 -5.16 -11.06
N GLY A 52 7.21 -3.98 -10.84
CA GLY A 52 6.91 -2.78 -11.63
C GLY A 52 5.63 -2.03 -11.24
N VAL A 53 5.01 -2.39 -10.11
CA VAL A 53 3.83 -1.73 -9.52
C VAL A 53 4.00 -1.60 -8.00
N LEU A 54 3.07 -0.91 -7.36
CA LEU A 54 2.91 -0.87 -5.91
C LEU A 54 1.82 -1.86 -5.49
N LYS A 55 2.24 -3.00 -4.92
CA LYS A 55 1.34 -3.94 -4.24
C LYS A 55 0.79 -3.26 -3.00
N SER A 56 -0.54 -3.18 -2.88
CA SER A 56 -1.20 -2.26 -1.95
C SER A 56 -2.17 -2.98 -1.01
N TRP A 57 -2.21 -2.50 0.24
CA TRP A 57 -3.15 -2.94 1.26
C TRP A 57 -3.66 -1.75 2.07
N ALA A 58 -4.98 -1.66 2.24
CA ALA A 58 -5.62 -0.73 3.15
C ALA A 58 -5.65 -1.32 4.57
N ILE A 59 -5.14 -0.58 5.55
CA ILE A 59 -5.04 -0.99 6.94
C ILE A 59 -5.86 0.01 7.78
N PRO A 60 -7.00 -0.39 8.38
CA PRO A 60 -7.87 0.54 9.12
C PRO A 60 -7.21 1.22 10.33
N LYS A 61 -6.09 0.66 10.80
CA LYS A 61 -5.26 1.22 11.87
C LYS A 61 -3.81 1.27 11.38
N LEU A 62 -2.96 2.02 12.06
CA LEU A 62 -1.56 2.14 11.66
C LEU A 62 -0.83 0.78 11.62
N VAL A 63 0.08 0.64 10.65
CA VAL A 63 1.06 -0.47 10.58
C VAL A 63 1.77 -0.60 11.94
N PRO A 64 1.90 -1.80 12.52
CA PRO A 64 2.51 -1.97 13.83
C PRO A 64 3.95 -1.43 13.93
N GLU A 65 4.20 -0.47 14.82
CA GLU A 65 5.56 0.01 15.11
C GLU A 65 6.31 -0.93 16.07
N LYS A 66 5.54 -1.61 16.94
CA LYS A 66 6.03 -2.51 17.99
C LYS A 66 5.61 -3.96 17.71
N LYS A 67 6.37 -4.90 18.29
CA LYS A 67 6.03 -6.33 18.29
C LYS A 67 4.77 -6.60 19.12
N GLY A 68 4.18 -7.77 18.94
CA GLY A 68 2.99 -8.22 19.68
C GLY A 68 1.66 -7.69 19.14
N VAL A 69 1.68 -6.74 18.20
CA VAL A 69 0.46 -6.18 17.59
C VAL A 69 0.28 -6.74 16.18
N LYS A 70 -0.92 -7.28 15.91
CA LYS A 70 -1.37 -7.70 14.58
C LYS A 70 -2.42 -6.74 14.05
N ARG A 71 -2.39 -6.46 12.75
CA ARG A 71 -3.38 -5.62 12.05
C ARG A 71 -3.92 -6.33 10.83
N LEU A 72 -5.22 -6.17 10.59
CA LEU A 72 -5.87 -6.54 9.34
C LEU A 72 -5.38 -5.61 8.23
N ALA A 73 -4.96 -6.19 7.11
CA ALA A 73 -4.53 -5.50 5.90
C ALA A 73 -5.37 -6.01 4.72
N LEU A 74 -6.22 -5.16 4.18
CA LEU A 74 -7.13 -5.48 3.08
C LEU A 74 -6.42 -5.21 1.76
N GLN A 75 -6.13 -6.25 0.99
CA GLN A 75 -5.48 -6.10 -0.31
C GLN A 75 -6.37 -5.32 -1.27
N THR A 76 -5.79 -4.27 -1.87
CA THR A 76 -6.41 -3.43 -2.89
C THR A 76 -5.72 -3.65 -4.23
N GLU A 77 -6.20 -2.98 -5.29
CA GLU A 77 -5.57 -3.04 -6.60
C GLU A 77 -4.11 -2.53 -6.59
N ASP A 78 -3.32 -3.03 -7.53
CA ASP A 78 -1.97 -2.53 -7.74
C ASP A 78 -2.01 -1.06 -8.16
N HIS A 79 -1.08 -0.26 -7.66
CA HIS A 79 -0.96 1.15 -8.05
C HIS A 79 0.29 1.39 -8.90
N PRO A 80 0.31 2.40 -9.78
CA PRO A 80 1.51 2.73 -10.53
C PRO A 80 2.62 3.20 -9.61
N ILE A 81 3.88 3.02 -10.03
CA ILE A 81 5.03 3.41 -9.20
C ILE A 81 5.10 4.93 -9.01
N GLU A 82 4.59 5.70 -9.95
CA GLU A 82 4.44 7.15 -9.83
C GLU A 82 3.58 7.54 -8.62
N TYR A 83 2.63 6.70 -8.23
CA TYR A 83 1.77 6.92 -7.05
C TYR A 83 2.56 6.93 -5.73
N PHE A 84 3.79 6.43 -5.73
CA PHE A 84 4.67 6.43 -4.56
C PHE A 84 4.87 7.83 -3.95
N TYR A 85 4.82 8.87 -4.78
CA TYR A 85 5.03 10.26 -4.38
C TYR A 85 3.73 11.05 -4.23
N PHE A 86 2.57 10.42 -4.42
CA PHE A 86 1.30 11.13 -4.45
C PHE A 86 0.96 11.70 -3.07
N ILE A 87 0.71 13.00 -3.05
CA ILE A 87 0.14 13.75 -1.93
C ILE A 87 -0.88 14.69 -2.56
N GLY A 88 -2.08 14.73 -2.01
CA GLY A 88 -3.13 15.60 -2.51
C GLY A 88 -4.51 15.13 -2.12
N THR A 89 -5.52 15.77 -2.68
CA THR A 89 -6.91 15.44 -2.43
C THR A 89 -7.50 14.80 -3.67
N ILE A 90 -8.03 13.58 -3.52
CA ILE A 90 -8.84 12.92 -4.54
C ILE A 90 -10.23 13.56 -4.50
N PRO A 91 -10.72 14.15 -5.61
CA PRO A 91 -11.97 14.92 -5.59
C PRO A 91 -13.19 14.09 -5.19
N LYS A 92 -14.17 14.78 -4.59
CA LYS A 92 -15.46 14.19 -4.20
C LYS A 92 -16.12 13.49 -5.38
N GLY A 93 -16.64 12.29 -5.13
CA GLY A 93 -17.30 11.46 -6.14
C GLY A 93 -16.37 10.54 -6.94
N GLU A 94 -15.04 10.75 -6.88
CA GLU A 94 -14.06 9.83 -7.44
C GLU A 94 -13.80 8.64 -6.51
N TYR A 95 -13.25 7.55 -7.05
CA TYR A 95 -12.90 6.37 -6.26
C TYR A 95 -11.75 6.71 -5.31
N GLY A 96 -11.97 6.54 -4.00
CA GLY A 96 -11.00 6.95 -2.99
C GLY A 96 -11.01 8.45 -2.66
N ALA A 97 -12.09 9.17 -2.99
CA ALA A 97 -12.27 10.57 -2.62
C ALA A 97 -11.85 10.86 -1.16
N GLY A 98 -11.03 11.89 -0.97
CA GLY A 98 -10.43 12.21 0.32
C GLY A 98 -8.98 12.68 0.23
N GLU A 99 -8.45 13.12 1.36
CA GLU A 99 -7.07 13.62 1.46
C GLU A 99 -6.08 12.46 1.64
N VAL A 100 -4.99 12.49 0.86
CA VAL A 100 -3.90 11.51 0.89
C VAL A 100 -2.60 12.21 1.27
N LYS A 101 -1.96 11.75 2.34
CA LYS A 101 -0.66 12.24 2.84
C LYS A 101 0.32 11.08 2.96
N ILE A 102 1.62 11.35 2.89
CA ILE A 102 2.63 10.33 3.17
C ILE A 102 2.91 10.31 4.68
N PHE A 103 2.60 9.19 5.32
CA PHE A 103 2.91 8.92 6.73
C PHE A 103 4.38 8.54 6.91
N ASP A 104 4.85 7.58 6.11
CA ASP A 104 6.23 7.12 6.07
C ASP A 104 6.57 6.58 4.68
N LYS A 105 7.86 6.61 4.34
CA LYS A 105 8.38 6.01 3.12
C LYS A 105 9.85 5.67 3.28
N GLY A 106 10.32 4.70 2.50
CA GLY A 106 11.71 4.32 2.49
C GLY A 106 11.97 3.17 1.53
N ASN A 107 13.07 2.48 1.76
CA ASN A 107 13.37 1.23 1.08
C ASN A 107 12.96 0.04 1.94
N TYR A 108 12.79 -1.10 1.30
CA TYR A 108 12.64 -2.37 1.99
C TYR A 108 13.58 -3.41 1.38
N LYS A 109 13.93 -4.42 2.18
CA LYS A 109 14.61 -5.62 1.70
C LYS A 109 13.62 -6.77 1.73
N LEU A 110 13.37 -7.41 0.59
CA LEU A 110 12.60 -8.64 0.55
C LEU A 110 13.42 -9.77 1.17
N ILE A 111 12.82 -10.53 2.09
CA ILE A 111 13.46 -11.67 2.77
C ILE A 111 12.86 -12.98 2.25
N GLU A 112 11.54 -13.06 2.19
CA GLU A 112 10.82 -14.26 1.74
C GLU A 112 9.52 -13.84 1.05
N LYS A 113 9.14 -14.54 0.00
CA LYS A 113 7.85 -14.34 -0.66
C LYS A 113 7.34 -15.65 -1.23
N ASP A 114 6.11 -15.98 -0.89
CA ASP A 114 5.29 -16.98 -1.57
C ASP A 114 3.92 -16.38 -1.92
N GLN A 115 2.95 -17.22 -2.30
CA GLN A 115 1.60 -16.78 -2.69
C GLN A 115 0.78 -16.20 -1.54
N ASN A 116 1.03 -16.63 -0.30
CA ASN A 116 0.26 -16.33 0.90
C ASN A 116 1.08 -15.62 1.98
N LYS A 117 2.37 -15.35 1.75
CA LYS A 117 3.26 -14.78 2.74
C LYS A 117 4.31 -13.88 2.10
N ILE A 118 4.59 -12.76 2.75
CA ILE A 118 5.68 -11.85 2.39
C ILE A 118 6.40 -11.42 3.66
N ILE A 119 7.68 -11.77 3.78
CA ILE A 119 8.57 -11.26 4.82
C ILE A 119 9.51 -10.23 4.21
N PHE A 120 9.59 -9.07 4.86
CA PHE A 120 10.42 -7.97 4.42
C PHE A 120 10.94 -7.15 5.59
N GLU A 121 12.10 -6.54 5.41
CA GLU A 121 12.67 -5.56 6.34
C GLU A 121 12.38 -4.15 5.84
N LEU A 122 11.69 -3.33 6.64
CA LEU A 122 11.44 -1.92 6.35
C LEU A 122 12.60 -1.05 6.85
N LYS A 123 12.99 -0.08 6.02
CA LYS A 123 14.01 0.94 6.30
C LYS A 123 13.41 2.33 6.08
N GLY A 124 12.36 2.65 6.84
CA GLY A 124 11.70 3.96 6.85
C GLY A 124 12.24 4.89 7.92
N LYS A 125 11.61 6.07 8.03
CA LYS A 125 11.87 6.98 9.14
C LYS A 125 11.17 6.52 10.41
N ARG A 126 9.93 6.05 10.30
CA ARG A 126 9.08 5.60 11.41
C ARG A 126 9.06 4.06 11.51
N LEU A 127 8.73 3.40 10.40
CA LEU A 127 8.63 1.95 10.30
C LEU A 127 9.98 1.34 9.97
N LYS A 128 10.54 0.60 10.94
CA LYS A 128 11.84 -0.06 10.84
C LYS A 128 11.75 -1.48 11.38
N GLY A 129 12.56 -2.39 10.82
CA GLY A 129 12.67 -3.78 11.28
C GLY A 129 11.94 -4.76 10.36
N VAL A 130 11.80 -6.01 10.81
CA VAL A 130 11.29 -7.09 9.97
C VAL A 130 9.80 -7.30 10.22
N TYR A 131 9.05 -7.34 9.14
CA TYR A 131 7.60 -7.50 9.11
C TYR A 131 7.23 -8.78 8.36
N ASN A 132 6.07 -9.32 8.74
CA ASN A 132 5.44 -10.43 8.05
C ASN A 132 4.02 -10.02 7.65
N LEU A 133 3.68 -10.27 6.38
CA LEU A 133 2.37 -10.07 5.80
C LEU A 133 1.84 -11.43 5.33
N VAL A 134 0.81 -11.94 5.99
CA VAL A 134 0.29 -13.31 5.80
C VAL A 134 -1.18 -13.28 5.38
N LYS A 135 -1.53 -14.00 4.32
CA LYS A 135 -2.89 -14.09 3.79
C LYS A 135 -3.74 -15.01 4.66
N LEU A 136 -4.96 -14.59 4.97
CA LEU A 136 -5.92 -15.43 5.69
C LEU A 136 -6.53 -16.47 4.74
N LYS A 137 -6.48 -17.76 5.12
CA LYS A 137 -6.95 -18.87 4.28
C LYS A 137 -8.42 -18.75 3.87
N SER A 138 -9.26 -18.15 4.73
CA SER A 138 -10.70 -17.99 4.52
C SER A 138 -11.09 -16.81 3.63
N SER A 139 -10.12 -16.01 3.15
CA SER A 139 -10.41 -14.78 2.41
C SER A 139 -9.54 -14.61 1.17
N LYS A 140 -10.16 -14.07 0.11
CA LYS A 140 -9.46 -13.76 -1.14
C LYS A 140 -8.54 -12.55 -1.02
N ASN A 141 -8.82 -11.60 -0.12
CA ASN A 141 -8.12 -10.31 -0.04
C ASN A 141 -7.69 -9.89 1.39
N GLN A 142 -8.00 -10.66 2.43
CA GLN A 142 -7.58 -10.29 3.79
C GLN A 142 -6.22 -10.86 4.15
N TRP A 143 -5.38 -10.00 4.70
CA TRP A 143 -4.05 -10.31 5.21
C TRP A 143 -3.89 -9.83 6.64
N LEU A 144 -2.89 -10.37 7.34
CA LEU A 144 -2.41 -9.86 8.62
C LEU A 144 -1.00 -9.31 8.44
N ILE A 145 -0.76 -8.09 8.93
CA ILE A 145 0.57 -7.49 9.02
C ILE A 145 0.99 -7.35 10.49
N PHE A 146 2.22 -7.73 10.80
CA PHE A 146 2.81 -7.60 12.12
C PHE A 146 4.33 -7.57 12.07
N LYS A 147 4.93 -6.87 13.04
CA LYS A 147 6.39 -6.80 13.22
C LYS A 147 6.89 -8.06 13.94
N ILE A 148 7.92 -8.69 13.39
CA ILE A 148 8.55 -9.90 13.94
C ILE A 148 9.95 -9.63 14.50
N LYS A 149 10.73 -8.69 13.94
CA LYS A 149 12.02 -8.27 14.48
C LYS A 149 12.13 -6.76 14.62
#